data_AF-A0A366XN25-F1
#
_entry.id   AF-A0A366XN25-F1
#
_cell.length_a   1.000
_cell.length_b   1.000
_cell.length_c   1.000
_cell.angle_alpha   90.00
_cell.angle_beta   90.00
_cell.angle_gamma   90.00
#
_symmetry.space_group_name_H-M   'P 1'
#
loop_
_entity.id
_entity.type
_entity.pdbx_description
1 polymer ?
#
loop_
_entity_poly.entity_id
_entity_poly.type
_entity_poly.pdbx_seq_one_letter_code
_entity_poly.pdbx_strand_id
1 'polypeptide(L)'
;MRSLLNLEIGSLFDRFIGASFCDYGPLHQPITSQTIRYTSKGTIELTTKSKGNSTSNATEHEVGTIRINSDKATMEALGGFKIEFKGIQQCATQKVHGHTRDVDELTEKSSVNEVYCKLKDGCVDDYQIEYVSNIESIYVFPDRTKTLEKENRTMDLLSGDKKFTIEDISQNTSLGMSAINLTIEGIDLYLVLLGQTTSINSAVIIYLSVQTDETRTKIRNCISFCLGKNIQYHGYLTLNSNHNFVEFSYKSNSSIAKKDSYYAQMPAPLGRFQLGLGSNETNRLVNALYSNYDKYDLQHVLWGYWHALEAPIHIAAVHFGASIEAFQAAYTKQHPQDFPKKFIERVSWKKFRKEALEIADSLELPEKDLEILTNKINNLNQTPQSLLTDRFFEKLGIFMSPLEIAAWRERNNAAHGKSVNGQYVTQIRNINILKCLFHRMLLIVTNGTDLYYDYYSYNFPIRFLTDSIEEPIE
;
A
#
# COMPACT_ATOMS: atom_id res chain seq x y z
N MET A 1 1.43 -20.41 -18.45
CA MET A 1 1.67 -20.39 -16.98
C MET A 1 2.96 -19.66 -16.60
N ARG A 2 4.07 -19.65 -17.36
CA ARG A 2 5.11 -18.59 -17.18
C ARG A 2 4.46 -17.20 -17.43
N SER A 3 3.71 -17.12 -18.52
CA SER A 3 2.70 -16.09 -18.87
C SER A 3 1.53 -15.89 -17.88
N LEU A 4 1.43 -16.64 -16.77
CA LEU A 4 0.39 -16.45 -15.75
C LEU A 4 0.95 -15.89 -14.46
N LEU A 5 2.25 -16.04 -14.20
CA LEU A 5 2.94 -15.48 -13.04
C LEU A 5 3.56 -14.11 -13.41
N ASN A 6 4.02 -13.96 -14.65
CA ASN A 6 4.42 -12.67 -15.19
C ASN A 6 3.19 -11.87 -15.63
N LEU A 7 3.16 -10.59 -15.27
CA LEU A 7 2.17 -9.61 -15.73
C LEU A 7 2.45 -9.22 -17.18
N GLU A 8 1.89 -10.00 -18.12
CA GLU A 8 2.02 -9.78 -19.56
C GLU A 8 0.64 -9.54 -20.19
N ILE A 9 0.10 -8.33 -20.04
CA ILE A 9 -1.23 -7.98 -20.58
C ILE A 9 -1.32 -8.28 -22.09
N GLY A 10 -0.26 -8.05 -22.86
CA GLY A 10 -0.22 -8.38 -24.30
C GLY A 10 -0.48 -9.86 -24.59
N SER A 11 0.20 -10.79 -23.91
CA SER A 11 0.05 -12.24 -24.16
C SER A 11 -1.25 -12.84 -23.60
N LEU A 12 -2.04 -12.02 -22.91
CA LEU A 12 -3.44 -12.29 -22.58
C LEU A 12 -4.39 -11.77 -23.65
N PHE A 13 -4.14 -10.58 -24.22
CA PHE A 13 -4.91 -10.06 -25.36
C PHE A 13 -4.73 -10.90 -26.64
N ASP A 14 -3.55 -11.49 -26.85
CA ASP A 14 -3.33 -12.47 -27.93
C ASP A 14 -4.25 -13.71 -27.84
N ARG A 15 -4.84 -13.98 -26.67
CA ARG A 15 -5.82 -15.07 -26.46
C ARG A 15 -7.24 -14.66 -26.85
N PHE A 16 -7.54 -13.36 -26.90
CA PHE A 16 -8.85 -12.83 -27.29
C PHE A 16 -8.91 -12.57 -28.79
N ILE A 17 -8.76 -13.65 -29.56
CA ILE A 17 -8.81 -13.63 -31.03
C ILE A 17 -10.12 -12.98 -31.50
N GLY A 18 -10.01 -12.03 -32.42
CA GLY A 18 -11.17 -11.32 -33.00
C GLY A 18 -11.85 -10.32 -32.08
N ALA A 19 -11.25 -9.96 -30.94
CA ALA A 19 -11.82 -8.96 -30.05
C ALA A 19 -11.89 -7.57 -30.72
N SER A 20 -13.08 -6.98 -30.70
CA SER A 20 -13.38 -5.69 -31.33
C SER A 20 -14.23 -4.82 -30.41
N PHE A 21 -14.14 -3.50 -30.54
CA PHE A 21 -14.92 -2.57 -29.71
C PHE A 21 -16.41 -2.62 -30.10
N CYS A 22 -17.27 -2.89 -29.12
CA CYS A 22 -18.72 -2.79 -29.23
C CYS A 22 -19.28 -1.54 -28.52
N ASP A 23 -18.51 -0.95 -27.61
CA ASP A 23 -18.70 0.39 -27.07
C ASP A 23 -17.35 1.13 -27.08
N TYR A 24 -17.26 2.23 -27.82
CA TYR A 24 -16.02 3.01 -27.97
C TYR A 24 -15.80 4.02 -26.83
N GLY A 25 -16.85 4.39 -26.08
CA GLY A 25 -16.73 5.38 -25.02
C GLY A 25 -16.13 6.72 -25.48
N PRO A 26 -15.05 7.22 -24.82
CA PRO A 26 -14.37 8.46 -25.21
C PRO A 26 -13.36 8.29 -26.35
N LEU A 27 -13.16 7.09 -26.89
CA LEU A 27 -12.14 6.83 -27.92
C LEU A 27 -12.60 7.32 -29.31
N HIS A 28 -11.66 7.70 -30.17
CA HIS A 28 -11.98 8.06 -31.56
C HIS A 28 -12.45 6.84 -32.38
N GLN A 29 -13.68 6.92 -32.92
CA GLN A 29 -14.36 5.81 -33.59
C GLN A 29 -14.56 6.04 -35.11
N PRO A 30 -14.63 4.98 -35.94
CA PRO A 30 -14.45 3.56 -35.59
C PRO A 30 -12.96 3.18 -35.51
N ILE A 31 -12.62 2.36 -34.50
CA ILE A 31 -11.27 1.81 -34.31
C ILE A 31 -11.03 0.68 -35.32
N THR A 32 -9.90 0.74 -36.04
CA THR A 32 -9.46 -0.26 -37.03
C THR A 32 -8.42 -1.23 -36.46
N SER A 33 -7.65 -0.82 -35.45
CA SER A 33 -6.73 -1.68 -34.71
C SER A 33 -6.36 -1.05 -33.36
N GLN A 34 -5.89 -1.89 -32.44
CA GLN A 34 -5.55 -1.50 -31.07
C GLN A 34 -4.35 -2.28 -30.54
N THR A 35 -3.62 -1.67 -29.62
CA THR A 35 -2.51 -2.29 -28.88
C THR A 35 -2.61 -1.85 -27.42
N ILE A 36 -2.49 -2.80 -26.50
CA ILE A 36 -2.56 -2.54 -25.05
C ILE A 36 -1.24 -2.96 -24.41
N ARG A 37 -0.70 -2.11 -23.53
CA ARG A 37 0.59 -2.33 -22.88
C ARG A 37 0.53 -1.92 -21.41
N TYR A 38 0.95 -2.80 -20.52
CA TYR A 38 1.37 -2.39 -19.18
C TYR A 38 2.80 -1.84 -19.28
N THR A 39 3.06 -0.63 -18.79
CA THR A 39 4.37 0.01 -18.88
C THR A 39 5.23 -0.31 -17.67
N SER A 40 6.55 -0.14 -17.78
CA SER A 40 7.48 -0.25 -16.64
C SER A 40 7.22 0.78 -15.52
N LYS A 41 6.42 1.83 -15.79
CA LYS A 41 5.95 2.80 -14.81
C LYS A 41 4.67 2.35 -14.09
N GLY A 42 4.15 1.16 -14.42
CA GLY A 42 2.90 0.63 -13.87
C GLY A 42 1.63 1.22 -14.49
N THR A 43 1.71 1.97 -15.59
CA THR A 43 0.52 2.50 -16.28
C THR A 43 0.00 1.53 -17.34
N ILE A 44 -1.31 1.56 -17.63
CA ILE A 44 -1.87 0.88 -18.80
C ILE A 44 -1.98 1.90 -19.93
N GLU A 45 -1.30 1.65 -21.04
CA GLU A 45 -1.40 2.42 -22.28
C GLU A 45 -2.23 1.65 -23.30
N LEU A 46 -3.34 2.25 -23.74
CA LEU A 46 -4.15 1.81 -24.87
C LEU A 46 -3.80 2.72 -26.06
N THR A 47 -3.23 2.14 -27.11
CA THR A 47 -3.06 2.81 -28.40
C THR A 47 -4.15 2.31 -29.34
N THR A 48 -4.89 3.22 -29.96
CA THR A 48 -5.91 2.89 -30.97
C THR A 48 -5.58 3.57 -32.30
N LYS A 49 -6.02 2.96 -33.39
CA LYS A 49 -5.97 3.55 -34.73
C LYS A 49 -7.36 3.65 -35.31
N SER A 50 -7.65 4.76 -35.98
CA SER A 50 -8.92 5.04 -36.63
C SER A 50 -8.69 5.92 -37.86
N LYS A 51 -9.75 6.30 -38.59
CA LYS A 51 -9.61 7.17 -39.77
C LYS A 51 -9.32 8.60 -39.34
N GLY A 52 -8.63 9.40 -40.15
CA GLY A 52 -8.28 10.78 -39.79
C GLY A 52 -9.46 11.74 -39.54
N ASN A 53 -10.65 11.37 -40.04
CA ASN A 53 -11.92 12.04 -39.81
C ASN A 53 -12.79 11.41 -38.71
N SER A 54 -12.26 10.43 -37.96
CA SER A 54 -12.94 9.85 -36.80
C SER A 54 -13.24 10.89 -35.73
N THR A 55 -14.36 10.71 -35.04
CA THR A 55 -14.82 11.57 -33.94
C THR A 55 -14.76 10.81 -32.62
N SER A 56 -14.66 11.56 -31.52
CA SER A 56 -14.68 11.06 -30.16
C SER A 56 -15.88 11.66 -29.41
N ASN A 57 -16.43 10.92 -28.45
CA ASN A 57 -17.44 11.38 -27.51
C ASN A 57 -16.83 11.83 -26.16
N ALA A 58 -15.51 12.03 -26.09
CA ALA A 58 -14.83 12.49 -24.88
C ALA A 58 -15.37 13.84 -24.42
N THR A 59 -15.59 13.99 -23.12
CA THR A 59 -15.95 15.28 -22.53
C THR A 59 -14.67 16.09 -22.33
N GLU A 60 -14.63 17.31 -22.87
CA GLU A 60 -13.54 18.24 -22.56
C GLU A 60 -13.63 18.70 -21.09
N HIS A 61 -12.49 18.79 -20.44
CA HIS A 61 -12.37 19.21 -19.04
C HIS A 61 -11.35 20.33 -18.92
N GLU A 62 -11.64 21.34 -18.10
CA GLU A 62 -10.74 22.46 -17.86
C GLU A 62 -9.43 22.00 -17.20
N VAL A 63 -8.32 22.65 -17.55
CA VAL A 63 -7.00 22.35 -16.98
C VAL A 63 -7.03 22.56 -15.47
N GLY A 64 -6.65 21.53 -14.71
CA GLY A 64 -6.69 21.55 -13.24
C GLY A 64 -7.95 20.92 -12.63
N THR A 65 -8.92 20.47 -13.44
CA THR A 65 -10.10 19.75 -12.95
C THR A 65 -9.72 18.45 -12.23
N ILE A 66 -10.11 18.31 -10.96
CA ILE A 66 -10.06 17.04 -10.22
C ILE A 66 -11.38 16.32 -10.45
N ARG A 67 -11.33 15.11 -11.04
CA ARG A 67 -12.51 14.27 -11.28
C ARG A 67 -12.22 12.80 -10.98
N ILE A 68 -13.26 12.06 -10.59
CA ILE A 68 -13.25 10.60 -10.72
C ILE A 68 -13.54 10.31 -12.20
N ASN A 69 -12.58 9.71 -12.90
CA ASN A 69 -12.78 9.35 -14.30
C ASN A 69 -13.60 8.04 -14.39
N SER A 70 -14.87 8.17 -14.78
CA SER A 70 -15.80 7.06 -15.05
C SER A 70 -15.89 6.68 -16.53
N ASP A 71 -15.09 7.29 -17.40
CA ASP A 71 -15.12 7.03 -18.84
C ASP A 71 -14.70 5.57 -19.11
N LYS A 72 -15.51 4.88 -19.91
CA LYS A 72 -15.36 3.44 -20.17
C LYS A 72 -15.50 3.10 -21.65
N ALA A 73 -14.88 2.02 -22.08
CA ALA A 73 -15.08 1.40 -23.39
C ALA A 73 -15.16 -0.12 -23.21
N THR A 74 -15.81 -0.82 -24.14
CA THR A 74 -15.98 -2.28 -24.08
C THR A 74 -15.60 -2.94 -25.39
N MET A 75 -14.76 -3.97 -25.31
CA MET A 75 -14.52 -4.90 -26.41
C MET A 75 -15.27 -6.21 -26.18
N GLU A 76 -15.73 -6.82 -27.26
CA GLU A 76 -16.32 -8.16 -27.28
C GLU A 76 -15.46 -9.09 -28.13
N ALA A 77 -15.09 -10.24 -27.56
CA ALA A 77 -14.30 -11.28 -28.23
C ALA A 77 -15.19 -12.43 -28.72
N LEU A 78 -14.66 -13.23 -29.66
CA LEU A 78 -15.33 -14.44 -30.14
C LEU A 78 -15.65 -15.36 -28.94
N GLY A 79 -16.95 -15.65 -28.76
CA GLY A 79 -17.48 -16.34 -27.58
C GLY A 79 -18.31 -15.48 -26.63
N GLY A 80 -18.47 -14.17 -26.90
CA GLY A 80 -19.31 -13.26 -26.10
C GLY A 80 -18.62 -12.71 -24.86
N PHE A 81 -17.30 -12.87 -24.75
CA PHE A 81 -16.51 -12.37 -23.63
C PHE A 81 -16.33 -10.86 -23.73
N LYS A 82 -16.71 -10.14 -22.66
CA LYS A 82 -16.62 -8.68 -22.59
C LYS A 82 -15.39 -8.25 -21.79
N ILE A 83 -14.61 -7.36 -22.39
CA ILE A 83 -13.42 -6.75 -21.80
C ILE A 83 -13.72 -5.26 -21.62
N GLU A 84 -13.79 -4.82 -20.38
CA GLU A 84 -14.07 -3.45 -19.99
C GLU A 84 -12.77 -2.68 -19.75
N PHE A 85 -12.66 -1.51 -20.37
CA PHE A 85 -11.63 -0.51 -20.12
C PHE A 85 -12.27 0.61 -19.31
N LYS A 86 -11.70 0.94 -18.14
CA LYS A 86 -12.29 1.86 -17.16
C LYS A 86 -11.33 2.99 -16.81
N GLY A 87 -11.86 4.20 -16.62
CA GLY A 87 -11.08 5.41 -16.34
C GLY A 87 -10.16 5.76 -17.51
N ILE A 88 -10.71 5.78 -18.73
CA ILE A 88 -9.96 6.08 -19.95
C ILE A 88 -9.70 7.58 -20.05
N GLN A 89 -8.44 7.97 -20.21
CA GLN A 89 -8.06 9.38 -20.41
C GLN A 89 -7.19 9.51 -21.66
N GLN A 90 -7.65 10.29 -22.64
CA GLN A 90 -6.85 10.64 -23.81
C GLN A 90 -5.60 11.42 -23.38
N CYS A 91 -4.43 11.00 -23.87
CA CYS A 91 -3.13 11.60 -23.56
C CYS A 91 -2.50 12.27 -24.79
N ALA A 92 -2.61 11.67 -25.98
CA ALA A 92 -2.06 12.23 -27.21
C ALA A 92 -2.80 11.71 -28.45
N THR A 93 -2.81 12.52 -29.51
CA THR A 93 -3.33 12.16 -30.84
C THR A 93 -2.35 12.60 -31.91
N GLN A 94 -2.13 11.75 -32.91
CA GLN A 94 -1.29 12.02 -34.07
C GLN A 94 -2.06 11.67 -35.35
N LYS A 95 -2.17 12.63 -36.28
CA LYS A 95 -2.71 12.39 -37.63
C LYS A 95 -1.57 12.22 -38.62
N VAL A 96 -1.69 11.23 -39.49
CA VAL A 96 -0.74 10.97 -40.59
C VAL A 96 -1.51 11.05 -41.91
N HIS A 97 -1.09 11.95 -42.79
CA HIS A 97 -1.73 12.21 -44.09
C HIS A 97 -1.08 11.35 -45.18
N GLY A 98 -1.86 10.44 -45.77
CA GLY A 98 -1.35 9.43 -46.71
C GLY A 98 -1.32 9.89 -48.16
N HIS A 99 -0.26 10.61 -48.58
CA HIS A 99 -0.12 11.21 -49.93
C HIS A 99 -0.29 10.26 -51.15
N THR A 100 -0.33 8.94 -50.95
CA THR A 100 -0.46 7.94 -52.03
C THR A 100 -1.73 7.09 -51.98
N ARG A 101 -2.65 7.33 -51.02
CA ARG A 101 -3.85 6.50 -50.84
C ARG A 101 -5.15 7.22 -50.46
N ASP A 102 -5.16 8.53 -50.24
CA ASP A 102 -6.32 9.28 -49.71
C ASP A 102 -6.91 8.69 -48.41
N VAL A 103 -6.07 8.03 -47.60
CA VAL A 103 -6.43 7.53 -46.27
C VAL A 103 -5.60 8.27 -45.24
N ASP A 104 -6.25 9.17 -44.52
CA ASP A 104 -5.73 9.70 -43.27
C ASP A 104 -5.88 8.66 -42.16
N GLU A 105 -4.81 8.47 -41.39
CA GLU A 105 -4.83 7.65 -40.18
C GLU A 105 -4.73 8.55 -38.95
N LEU A 106 -5.60 8.33 -37.98
CA LEU A 106 -5.49 8.89 -36.64
C LEU A 106 -4.96 7.79 -35.71
N THR A 107 -3.84 8.05 -35.04
CA THR A 107 -3.37 7.25 -33.91
C THR A 107 -3.66 8.02 -32.61
N GLU A 108 -4.37 7.39 -31.69
CA GLU A 108 -4.65 7.93 -30.35
C GLU A 108 -3.90 7.10 -29.31
N LYS A 109 -3.38 7.78 -28.29
CA LYS A 109 -2.84 7.17 -27.07
C LYS A 109 -3.64 7.64 -25.87
N SER A 110 -4.16 6.67 -25.13
CA SER A 110 -4.98 6.87 -23.95
C SER A 110 -4.43 6.06 -22.79
N SER A 111 -4.42 6.65 -21.59
CA SER A 111 -4.21 5.88 -20.36
C SER A 111 -5.52 5.23 -19.93
N VAL A 112 -5.41 4.06 -19.30
CA VAL A 112 -6.54 3.32 -18.75
C VAL A 112 -6.26 3.05 -17.28
N ASN A 113 -7.25 3.28 -16.40
CA ASN A 113 -7.08 3.00 -14.99
C ASN A 113 -7.25 1.51 -14.66
N GLU A 114 -8.21 0.83 -15.29
CA GLU A 114 -8.45 -0.60 -15.09
C GLU A 114 -8.86 -1.29 -16.39
N VAL A 115 -8.31 -2.48 -16.64
CA VAL A 115 -8.77 -3.42 -17.68
C VAL A 115 -9.33 -4.63 -16.95
N TYR A 116 -10.63 -4.88 -17.13
CA TYR A 116 -11.38 -5.90 -16.40
C TYR A 116 -12.08 -6.85 -17.38
N CYS A 117 -12.11 -8.14 -17.05
CA CYS A 117 -12.90 -9.12 -17.79
C CYS A 117 -13.36 -10.21 -16.84
N LYS A 118 -14.64 -10.61 -16.96
CA LYS A 118 -15.23 -11.73 -16.25
C LYS A 118 -15.88 -12.67 -17.26
N LEU A 119 -15.44 -13.92 -17.24
CA LEU A 119 -15.85 -14.97 -18.18
C LEU A 119 -16.96 -15.84 -17.56
N LYS A 120 -16.89 -16.07 -16.25
CA LYS A 120 -17.85 -16.85 -15.44
C LYS A 120 -17.91 -16.28 -14.03
N ASP A 121 -18.95 -16.63 -13.28
CA ASP A 121 -18.93 -16.49 -11.82
C ASP A 121 -17.94 -17.48 -11.20
N GLY A 122 -17.22 -17.01 -10.18
CA GLY A 122 -16.20 -17.82 -9.49
C GLY A 122 -16.80 -18.80 -8.50
N CYS A 123 -16.09 -19.91 -8.30
CA CYS A 123 -16.39 -20.92 -7.28
C CYS A 123 -15.54 -20.71 -6.01
N VAL A 124 -15.90 -21.40 -4.93
CA VAL A 124 -15.10 -21.42 -3.69
C VAL A 124 -13.76 -22.13 -3.89
N ASP A 125 -13.72 -23.13 -4.78
CA ASP A 125 -12.51 -23.89 -5.15
C ASP A 125 -11.62 -23.18 -6.18
N ASP A 126 -11.89 -21.91 -6.49
CA ASP A 126 -11.10 -21.11 -7.44
C ASP A 126 -9.91 -20.43 -6.73
N TYR A 127 -8.76 -20.45 -7.39
CA TYR A 127 -7.52 -19.83 -6.94
C TYR A 127 -7.41 -18.39 -7.42
N GLN A 128 -6.82 -17.50 -6.61
CA GLN A 128 -6.63 -16.10 -6.98
C GLN A 128 -5.16 -15.69 -6.87
N ILE A 129 -4.63 -15.06 -7.93
CA ILE A 129 -3.24 -14.63 -8.04
C ILE A 129 -3.22 -13.11 -8.15
N GLU A 130 -2.60 -12.42 -7.20
CA GLU A 130 -2.32 -10.98 -7.30
C GLU A 130 -0.90 -10.73 -7.83
N TYR A 131 -0.79 -9.82 -8.80
CA TYR A 131 0.48 -9.37 -9.37
C TYR A 131 1.01 -8.19 -8.56
N VAL A 132 2.19 -8.34 -7.97
CA VAL A 132 2.76 -7.35 -7.07
C VAL A 132 4.24 -7.05 -7.33
N SER A 133 4.69 -5.84 -6.97
CA SER A 133 6.11 -5.47 -7.05
C SER A 133 6.58 -4.71 -5.81
N ASN A 134 7.82 -4.20 -5.88
CA ASN A 134 8.53 -3.54 -4.79
C ASN A 134 8.84 -4.49 -3.61
N ILE A 135 8.94 -5.79 -3.87
CA ILE A 135 9.49 -6.80 -2.95
C ILE A 135 10.93 -7.09 -3.40
N GLU A 136 11.88 -6.93 -2.48
CA GLU A 136 13.31 -6.97 -2.76
C GLU A 136 13.84 -8.41 -2.90
N SER A 137 14.76 -8.62 -3.83
CA SER A 137 15.37 -9.95 -4.05
C SER A 137 16.41 -10.34 -2.99
N ILE A 138 16.65 -9.49 -1.99
CA ILE A 138 17.60 -9.74 -0.89
C ILE A 138 16.96 -10.45 0.31
N TYR A 139 15.62 -10.58 0.35
CA TYR A 139 14.97 -11.38 1.39
C TYR A 139 15.32 -12.86 1.25
N VAL A 140 15.65 -13.50 2.38
CA VAL A 140 15.87 -14.94 2.44
C VAL A 140 14.56 -15.61 2.85
N PHE A 141 13.78 -16.01 1.85
CA PHE A 141 12.53 -16.76 2.02
C PHE A 141 12.77 -18.14 2.65
N PRO A 142 11.80 -18.73 3.39
CA PRO A 142 11.97 -20.02 4.05
C PRO A 142 11.72 -21.21 3.10
N ASP A 143 10.81 -21.08 2.14
CA ASP A 143 10.33 -22.19 1.32
C ASP A 143 11.02 -22.22 -0.04
N ARG A 144 11.36 -23.44 -0.48
CA ARG A 144 11.98 -23.69 -1.78
C ARG A 144 10.94 -23.76 -2.87
N THR A 145 11.05 -22.88 -3.86
CA THR A 145 10.42 -23.08 -5.16
C THR A 145 11.33 -23.94 -6.04
N LYS A 146 10.72 -24.88 -6.78
CA LYS A 146 11.37 -25.60 -7.87
C LYS A 146 10.73 -25.13 -9.16
N THR A 147 11.46 -24.36 -9.96
CA THR A 147 10.98 -23.97 -11.30
C THR A 147 11.46 -25.00 -12.31
N LEU A 148 10.51 -25.61 -13.01
CA LEU A 148 10.73 -26.51 -14.13
C LEU A 148 10.21 -25.85 -15.39
N GLU A 149 11.09 -25.66 -16.37
CA GLU A 149 10.73 -25.08 -17.67
C GLU A 149 10.53 -26.17 -18.70
N LYS A 150 9.26 -26.33 -19.10
CA LYS A 150 8.76 -27.20 -20.16
C LYS A 150 7.70 -26.46 -20.96
N GLU A 151 7.69 -26.66 -22.27
CA GLU A 151 6.53 -26.35 -23.09
C GLU A 151 5.49 -27.44 -22.85
N ASN A 152 4.27 -27.02 -22.50
CA ASN A 152 3.22 -27.79 -21.80
C ASN A 152 3.62 -28.21 -20.36
N ARG A 153 2.67 -28.03 -19.41
CA ARG A 153 2.96 -27.86 -17.97
C ARG A 153 1.96 -28.58 -17.06
N THR A 154 2.49 -29.11 -15.95
CA THR A 154 1.73 -29.50 -14.76
C THR A 154 2.47 -29.07 -13.49
N MET A 155 1.82 -29.12 -12.33
CA MET A 155 2.22 -28.44 -11.09
C MET A 155 2.06 -29.36 -9.88
N ASP A 156 3.13 -29.54 -9.10
CA ASP A 156 3.11 -30.23 -7.79
C ASP A 156 3.27 -29.22 -6.65
N LEU A 157 2.49 -29.38 -5.57
CA LEU A 157 2.72 -28.74 -4.27
C LEU A 157 3.36 -29.75 -3.32
N LEU A 158 4.45 -29.36 -2.63
CA LEU A 158 5.18 -30.25 -1.71
C LEU A 158 4.97 -29.82 -0.24
N SER A 159 3.72 -29.91 0.21
CA SER A 159 3.35 -29.89 1.63
C SER A 159 2.03 -30.62 1.85
N GLY A 160 2.03 -31.68 2.68
CA GLY A 160 0.83 -32.47 3.04
C GLY A 160 0.53 -33.69 2.15
N ASP A 161 -0.41 -34.53 2.62
CA ASP A 161 -0.70 -35.89 2.13
C ASP A 161 -1.49 -36.00 0.81
N LYS A 162 -1.53 -34.96 -0.04
CA LYS A 162 -2.28 -34.99 -1.32
C LYS A 162 -1.42 -34.55 -2.51
N LYS A 163 -1.51 -35.32 -3.61
CA LYS A 163 -0.77 -35.13 -4.86
C LYS A 163 -1.71 -34.93 -6.05
N PHE A 164 -1.22 -34.26 -7.10
CA PHE A 164 -1.92 -34.08 -8.38
C PHE A 164 -0.91 -33.98 -9.54
N THR A 165 -1.11 -34.71 -10.66
CA THR A 165 -0.03 -34.92 -11.66
C THR A 165 -0.56 -35.22 -13.07
N ILE A 166 0.12 -34.70 -14.12
CA ILE A 166 0.02 -35.01 -15.57
C ILE A 166 1.42 -34.74 -16.22
N GLU A 167 1.83 -35.41 -17.30
CA GLU A 167 3.20 -35.43 -17.90
C GLU A 167 3.33 -34.56 -19.20
N ASP A 168 4.45 -34.36 -19.95
CA ASP A 168 5.76 -35.06 -20.08
C ASP A 168 7.00 -34.10 -20.04
N ILE A 169 8.02 -34.13 -20.96
CA ILE A 169 9.43 -33.74 -20.64
C ILE A 169 10.25 -32.91 -21.67
N SER A 170 10.82 -31.78 -21.18
CA SER A 170 12.23 -31.35 -21.36
C SER A 170 12.75 -30.73 -20.03
N GLN A 171 14.05 -30.54 -19.76
CA GLN A 171 14.50 -30.19 -18.39
C GLN A 171 15.56 -29.09 -18.30
N ASN A 172 15.15 -27.93 -17.76
CA ASN A 172 16.00 -27.06 -16.93
C ASN A 172 15.37 -26.97 -15.53
N THR A 173 16.16 -27.20 -14.48
CA THR A 173 15.71 -27.14 -13.08
C THR A 173 16.44 -26.03 -12.35
N SER A 174 15.70 -25.05 -11.83
CA SER A 174 16.22 -24.12 -10.82
C SER A 174 15.52 -24.33 -9.48
N LEU A 175 16.32 -24.36 -8.41
CA LEU A 175 15.86 -24.40 -7.03
C LEU A 175 16.20 -23.06 -6.39
N GLY A 176 15.20 -22.36 -5.86
CA GLY A 176 15.37 -21.06 -5.21
C GLY A 176 14.61 -20.99 -3.90
N MET A 177 15.20 -20.37 -2.88
CA MET A 177 14.47 -19.96 -1.68
C MET A 177 13.69 -18.70 -2.05
N SER A 178 12.40 -18.82 -2.40
CA SER A 178 11.66 -17.71 -3.01
C SER A 178 10.16 -17.68 -2.68
N ALA A 179 9.68 -18.53 -1.78
CA ALA A 179 8.28 -18.53 -1.34
C ALA A 179 8.18 -18.53 0.19
N ILE A 180 7.07 -17.99 0.70
CA ILE A 180 6.63 -18.15 2.09
C ILE A 180 5.14 -18.47 2.11
N ASN A 181 4.76 -19.54 2.79
CA ASN A 181 3.38 -19.83 3.14
C ASN A 181 2.91 -18.93 4.31
N LEU A 182 1.71 -18.36 4.20
CA LEU A 182 1.04 -17.65 5.27
C LEU A 182 -0.40 -18.17 5.43
N THR A 183 -0.84 -18.37 6.67
CA THR A 183 -2.23 -18.66 7.04
C THR A 183 -2.74 -17.50 7.89
N ILE A 184 -3.70 -16.73 7.38
CA ILE A 184 -4.20 -15.50 8.01
C ILE A 184 -5.69 -15.63 8.30
N GLU A 185 -6.07 -15.76 9.58
CA GLU A 185 -7.47 -16.03 10.00
C GLU A 185 -8.17 -17.17 9.21
N GLY A 186 -7.42 -18.21 8.84
CA GLY A 186 -7.92 -19.35 8.06
C GLY A 186 -7.84 -19.18 6.54
N ILE A 187 -7.34 -18.05 6.04
CA ILE A 187 -7.01 -17.82 4.63
C ILE A 187 -5.58 -18.31 4.37
N ASP A 188 -5.45 -19.43 3.66
CA ASP A 188 -4.14 -19.92 3.20
C ASP A 188 -3.69 -19.23 1.91
N LEU A 189 -2.46 -18.74 1.91
CA LEU A 189 -1.83 -18.11 0.76
C LEU A 189 -0.32 -18.33 0.70
N TYR A 190 0.26 -18.03 -0.45
CA TYR A 190 1.70 -18.00 -0.66
C TYR A 190 2.13 -16.64 -1.21
N LEU A 191 3.14 -16.02 -0.61
CA LEU A 191 3.89 -14.95 -1.25
C LEU A 191 5.09 -15.58 -1.98
N VAL A 192 5.19 -15.34 -3.29
CA VAL A 192 6.24 -15.92 -4.14
C VAL A 192 6.99 -14.83 -4.88
N LEU A 193 8.29 -14.68 -4.59
CA LEU A 193 9.21 -13.85 -5.35
C LEU A 193 9.46 -14.50 -6.72
N LEU A 194 9.34 -13.71 -7.78
CA LEU A 194 9.70 -14.12 -9.13
C LEU A 194 11.18 -13.78 -9.37
N GLY A 195 11.90 -14.67 -10.05
CA GLY A 195 13.30 -14.42 -10.42
C GLY A 195 13.43 -13.20 -11.34
N GLN A 196 14.65 -12.65 -11.44
CA GLN A 196 14.93 -11.51 -12.31
C GLN A 196 14.60 -11.83 -13.78
N THR A 197 13.39 -11.45 -14.20
CA THR A 197 12.98 -11.40 -15.59
C THR A 197 12.54 -9.97 -15.91
N THR A 198 12.31 -9.68 -17.18
CA THR A 198 11.81 -8.38 -17.66
C THR A 198 10.35 -8.09 -17.27
N SER A 199 9.81 -8.82 -16.28
CA SER A 199 8.45 -8.68 -15.75
C SER A 199 8.28 -7.39 -14.96
N ILE A 200 7.07 -6.84 -15.00
CA ILE A 200 6.76 -5.57 -14.33
C ILE A 200 6.45 -5.81 -12.85
N ASN A 201 5.86 -6.97 -12.53
CA ASN A 201 5.75 -7.50 -11.18
C ASN A 201 7.05 -8.22 -10.78
N SER A 202 7.46 -8.09 -9.51
CA SER A 202 8.61 -8.82 -8.93
C SER A 202 8.19 -10.02 -8.09
N ALA A 203 6.91 -10.14 -7.76
CA ALA A 203 6.35 -11.22 -6.98
C ALA A 203 4.86 -11.47 -7.36
N VAL A 204 4.29 -12.52 -6.78
CA VAL A 204 2.85 -12.76 -6.76
C VAL A 204 2.39 -13.18 -5.37
N ILE A 205 1.12 -12.89 -5.04
CA ILE A 205 0.43 -13.45 -3.88
C ILE A 205 -0.63 -14.42 -4.41
N ILE A 206 -0.55 -15.69 -4.01
CA ILE A 206 -1.44 -16.76 -4.47
C ILE A 206 -2.33 -17.16 -3.30
N TYR A 207 -3.62 -16.84 -3.38
CA TYR A 207 -4.64 -17.26 -2.42
C TYR A 207 -5.23 -18.61 -2.85
N LEU A 208 -5.41 -19.52 -1.90
CA LEU A 208 -6.00 -20.85 -2.16
C LEU A 208 -7.53 -20.85 -2.26
N SER A 209 -8.16 -19.69 -2.13
CA SER A 209 -9.58 -19.43 -2.37
C SER A 209 -9.76 -17.96 -2.79
N VAL A 210 -10.83 -17.64 -3.53
CA VAL A 210 -11.13 -16.26 -3.94
C VAL A 210 -11.44 -15.38 -2.72
N GLN A 211 -10.79 -14.23 -2.65
CA GLN A 211 -10.94 -13.27 -1.55
C GLN A 211 -11.60 -11.97 -2.01
N THR A 212 -12.10 -11.15 -1.07
CA THR A 212 -12.61 -9.81 -1.39
C THR A 212 -11.46 -8.80 -1.60
N ASP A 213 -11.69 -7.73 -2.35
CA ASP A 213 -10.65 -6.69 -2.56
C ASP A 213 -10.24 -6.00 -1.24
N GLU A 214 -11.18 -5.88 -0.29
CA GLU A 214 -10.91 -5.40 1.06
C GLU A 214 -9.98 -6.36 1.81
N THR A 215 -10.34 -7.65 1.88
CA THR A 215 -9.53 -8.71 2.52
C THR A 215 -8.11 -8.74 1.97
N ARG A 216 -7.96 -8.76 0.63
CA ARG A 216 -6.63 -8.76 -0.02
C ARG A 216 -5.86 -7.48 0.28
N THR A 217 -6.53 -6.32 0.33
CA THR A 217 -5.89 -5.04 0.68
C THR A 217 -5.38 -5.03 2.12
N LYS A 218 -6.16 -5.54 3.07
CA LYS A 218 -5.75 -5.72 4.48
C LYS A 218 -4.51 -6.61 4.58
N ILE A 219 -4.55 -7.78 3.94
CA ILE A 219 -3.43 -8.73 3.86
C ILE A 219 -2.18 -8.09 3.26
N ARG A 220 -2.27 -7.44 2.09
CA ARG A 220 -1.13 -6.75 1.45
C ARG A 220 -0.54 -5.66 2.34
N ASN A 221 -1.36 -4.90 3.06
CA ASN A 221 -0.89 -3.86 3.96
C ASN A 221 -0.15 -4.44 5.18
N CYS A 222 -0.64 -5.55 5.75
CA CYS A 222 0.06 -6.27 6.82
C CYS A 222 1.41 -6.83 6.35
N ILE A 223 1.44 -7.55 5.22
CA ILE A 223 2.68 -8.11 4.65
C ILE A 223 3.66 -6.98 4.30
N SER A 224 3.18 -5.87 3.71
CA SER A 224 4.02 -4.70 3.42
C SER A 224 4.72 -4.16 4.66
N PHE A 225 3.99 -4.05 5.78
CA PHE A 225 4.57 -3.58 7.03
C PHE A 225 5.59 -4.58 7.60
N CYS A 226 5.30 -5.88 7.59
CA CYS A 226 6.25 -6.92 8.01
C CYS A 226 7.56 -6.88 7.21
N LEU A 227 7.46 -6.75 5.89
CA LEU A 227 8.63 -6.61 5.01
C LEU A 227 9.33 -5.23 5.18
N GLY A 228 8.66 -4.24 5.78
CA GLY A 228 9.18 -2.88 5.87
C GLY A 228 9.25 -2.18 4.52
N LYS A 229 8.35 -2.54 3.59
CA LYS A 229 8.40 -2.14 2.18
C LYS A 229 6.99 -2.16 1.57
N ASN A 230 6.55 -1.04 0.98
CA ASN A 230 5.18 -0.91 0.45
C ASN A 230 4.99 -1.78 -0.80
N ILE A 231 4.16 -2.82 -0.72
CA ILE A 231 3.86 -3.70 -1.85
C ILE A 231 3.00 -2.97 -2.86
N GLN A 232 3.50 -2.83 -4.08
CA GLN A 232 2.76 -2.21 -5.18
C GLN A 232 1.85 -3.24 -5.84
N TYR A 233 0.58 -2.90 -6.03
CA TYR A 233 -0.43 -3.78 -6.61
C TYR A 233 -0.70 -3.43 -8.08
N HIS A 234 -0.73 -4.46 -8.95
CA HIS A 234 -0.91 -4.28 -10.40
C HIS A 234 -2.17 -4.94 -10.97
N GLY A 235 -2.84 -5.80 -10.19
CA GLY A 235 -4.00 -6.54 -10.65
C GLY A 235 -4.11 -7.94 -10.04
N TYR A 236 -5.18 -8.64 -10.38
CA TYR A 236 -5.39 -10.05 -10.05
C TYR A 236 -5.86 -10.86 -11.25
N LEU A 237 -5.70 -12.18 -11.13
CA LEU A 237 -6.24 -13.21 -11.99
C LEU A 237 -6.93 -14.28 -11.12
N THR A 238 -8.15 -14.67 -11.47
CA THR A 238 -8.88 -15.78 -10.87
C THR A 238 -8.89 -16.98 -11.82
N LEU A 239 -8.52 -18.15 -11.32
CA LEU A 239 -8.46 -19.42 -12.05
C LEU A 239 -9.33 -20.45 -11.34
N ASN A 240 -10.10 -21.24 -12.09
CA ASN A 240 -10.87 -22.32 -11.49
C ASN A 240 -10.00 -23.54 -11.13
N SER A 241 -10.62 -24.52 -10.48
CA SER A 241 -10.02 -25.81 -10.12
C SER A 241 -9.39 -26.58 -11.29
N ASN A 242 -9.83 -26.32 -12.53
CA ASN A 242 -9.24 -26.86 -13.77
C ASN A 242 -8.18 -25.93 -14.40
N HIS A 243 -7.70 -24.93 -13.64
CA HIS A 243 -6.76 -23.88 -14.05
C HIS A 243 -7.17 -23.04 -15.26
N ASN A 244 -8.48 -22.98 -15.56
CA ASN A 244 -9.01 -22.10 -16.61
C ASN A 244 -9.32 -20.71 -16.07
N PHE A 245 -9.20 -19.70 -16.93
CA PHE A 245 -9.55 -18.33 -16.60
C PHE A 245 -11.02 -18.19 -16.20
N VAL A 246 -11.26 -17.42 -15.14
CA VAL A 246 -12.61 -17.04 -14.66
C VAL A 246 -12.79 -15.53 -14.75
N GLU A 247 -11.82 -14.78 -14.24
CA GLU A 247 -11.87 -13.32 -14.10
C GLU A 247 -10.45 -12.77 -14.07
N PHE A 248 -10.23 -11.56 -14.60
CA PHE A 248 -9.01 -10.80 -14.35
C PHE A 248 -9.29 -9.31 -14.25
N SER A 249 -8.40 -8.62 -13.52
CA SER A 249 -8.42 -7.18 -13.31
C SER A 249 -6.99 -6.68 -13.34
N TYR A 250 -6.61 -5.87 -14.31
CA TYR A 250 -5.33 -5.15 -14.31
C TYR A 250 -5.56 -3.69 -14.00
N LYS A 251 -4.86 -3.16 -12.99
CA LYS A 251 -5.00 -1.77 -12.54
C LYS A 251 -3.72 -0.98 -12.80
N SER A 252 -3.89 0.26 -13.23
CA SER A 252 -2.81 1.23 -13.28
C SER A 252 -2.32 1.49 -11.86
N ASN A 253 -1.00 1.56 -11.69
CA ASN A 253 -0.36 1.64 -10.40
C ASN A 253 -0.29 3.09 -9.92
N SER A 254 -1.18 3.46 -9.00
CA SER A 254 -1.15 4.73 -8.26
C SER A 254 -0.49 4.56 -6.87
N SER A 255 0.64 3.86 -6.79
CA SER A 255 1.31 3.59 -5.52
C SER A 255 1.75 4.86 -4.79
N ILE A 256 1.56 4.84 -3.48
CA ILE A 256 2.00 5.88 -2.54
C ILE A 256 3.52 6.02 -2.57
N ALA A 257 4.20 4.88 -2.53
CA ALA A 257 5.65 4.80 -2.63
C ALA A 257 6.12 4.60 -4.06
N LYS A 258 7.13 5.36 -4.48
CA LYS A 258 7.85 5.05 -5.72
C LYS A 258 8.53 3.69 -5.60
N LYS A 259 8.70 3.02 -6.74
CA LYS A 259 9.47 1.78 -6.77
C LYS A 259 10.93 2.10 -6.45
N ASP A 260 11.57 1.28 -5.62
CA ASP A 260 13.00 1.35 -5.29
C ASP A 260 13.48 2.68 -4.64
N SER A 261 12.57 3.44 -4.02
CA SER A 261 12.82 4.74 -3.36
C SER A 261 13.61 4.68 -2.05
N TYR A 262 13.36 3.65 -1.24
CA TYR A 262 14.01 3.36 0.04
C TYR A 262 14.28 1.85 0.17
N TYR A 263 15.26 1.45 0.98
CA TYR A 263 15.54 0.03 1.22
C TYR A 263 14.56 -0.60 2.22
N ALA A 264 14.32 -1.90 2.10
CA ALA A 264 13.56 -2.70 3.05
C ALA A 264 14.05 -2.50 4.49
N GLN A 265 13.13 -2.06 5.37
CA GLN A 265 13.41 -1.83 6.79
C GLN A 265 12.31 -2.49 7.64
N MET A 266 12.40 -3.82 7.75
CA MET A 266 11.50 -4.65 8.55
C MET A 266 11.39 -4.11 9.99
N PRO A 267 10.20 -4.00 10.58
CA PRO A 267 10.02 -3.43 11.91
C PRO A 267 10.64 -4.30 13.01
N ALA A 268 10.81 -5.60 12.73
CA ALA A 268 11.29 -6.60 13.67
C ALA A 268 12.09 -7.70 12.95
N PRO A 269 12.95 -8.45 13.67
CA PRO A 269 13.54 -9.67 13.13
C PRO A 269 12.47 -10.71 12.83
N LEU A 270 12.35 -11.11 11.56
CA LEU A 270 11.43 -12.15 11.10
C LEU A 270 12.10 -13.51 10.96
N GLY A 271 13.39 -13.65 11.28
CA GLY A 271 14.11 -14.91 11.11
C GLY A 271 15.53 -14.86 11.68
N ARG A 272 16.31 -15.92 11.44
CA ARG A 272 17.65 -16.11 12.03
C ARG A 272 18.72 -15.13 11.54
N PHE A 273 18.47 -14.44 10.44
CA PHE A 273 19.41 -13.52 9.81
C PHE A 273 18.68 -12.21 9.47
N GLN A 274 19.43 -11.12 9.32
CA GLN A 274 18.90 -9.87 8.79
C GLN A 274 18.26 -10.14 7.41
N LEU A 275 17.02 -9.65 7.21
CA LEU A 275 16.19 -9.90 6.01
C LEU A 275 15.79 -11.37 5.77
N GLY A 276 16.00 -12.26 6.75
CA GLY A 276 15.45 -13.62 6.73
C GLY A 276 13.97 -13.64 7.11
N LEU A 277 13.17 -14.35 6.32
CA LEU A 277 11.73 -14.56 6.54
C LEU A 277 11.51 -15.96 7.11
N GLY A 278 11.52 -16.09 8.43
CA GLY A 278 11.09 -17.29 9.14
C GLY A 278 9.57 -17.45 9.07
N SER A 279 9.10 -18.67 8.81
CA SER A 279 7.67 -18.93 8.59
C SER A 279 6.83 -18.61 9.84
N ASN A 280 7.27 -19.04 11.02
CA ASN A 280 6.53 -18.84 12.28
C ASN A 280 6.46 -17.36 12.67
N GLU A 281 7.60 -16.67 12.61
CA GLU A 281 7.76 -15.27 13.00
C GLU A 281 7.00 -14.33 12.05
N THR A 282 7.08 -14.59 10.74
CA THR A 282 6.31 -13.83 9.74
C THR A 282 4.81 -14.09 9.90
N ASN A 283 4.37 -15.34 10.08
CA ASN A 283 2.96 -15.66 10.34
C ASN A 283 2.44 -14.99 11.62
N ARG A 284 3.21 -15.03 12.73
CA ARG A 284 2.86 -14.36 13.99
C ARG A 284 2.62 -12.86 13.76
N LEU A 285 3.56 -12.17 13.12
CA LEU A 285 3.45 -10.72 12.92
C LEU A 285 2.33 -10.35 11.94
N VAL A 286 2.20 -11.05 10.80
CA VAL A 286 1.13 -10.76 9.82
C VAL A 286 -0.26 -10.97 10.45
N ASN A 287 -0.49 -12.06 11.19
CA ASN A 287 -1.77 -12.29 11.88
C ASN A 287 -2.03 -11.24 12.97
N ALA A 288 -1.02 -10.91 13.78
CA ALA A 288 -1.14 -9.90 14.83
C ALA A 288 -1.56 -8.52 14.29
N LEU A 289 -1.03 -8.11 13.14
CA LEU A 289 -1.45 -6.90 12.43
C LEU A 289 -2.87 -7.04 11.88
N TYR A 290 -3.18 -8.17 11.24
CA TYR A 290 -4.48 -8.40 10.59
C TYR A 290 -5.64 -8.41 11.57
N SER A 291 -5.56 -9.16 12.67
CA SER A 291 -6.62 -9.22 13.69
C SER A 291 -6.80 -7.91 14.48
N ASN A 292 -5.88 -6.95 14.34
CA ASN A 292 -5.98 -5.61 14.91
C ASN A 292 -6.23 -4.51 13.86
N TYR A 293 -6.40 -4.88 12.58
CA TYR A 293 -6.37 -3.96 11.45
C TYR A 293 -7.46 -2.90 11.52
N ASP A 294 -8.71 -3.34 11.64
CA ASP A 294 -9.87 -2.44 11.74
C ASP A 294 -9.97 -1.78 13.12
N LYS A 295 -9.51 -2.48 14.16
CA LYS A 295 -9.57 -2.02 15.56
C LYS A 295 -8.82 -0.71 15.77
N TYR A 296 -7.68 -0.54 15.09
CA TYR A 296 -6.83 0.65 15.23
C TYR A 296 -6.65 1.43 13.92
N ASP A 297 -7.55 1.25 12.94
CA ASP A 297 -7.51 1.93 11.63
C ASP A 297 -6.12 1.84 10.98
N LEU A 298 -5.59 0.62 10.88
CA LEU A 298 -4.27 0.38 10.29
C LEU A 298 -4.22 0.74 8.81
N GLN A 299 -5.37 0.91 8.13
CA GLN A 299 -5.40 1.48 6.79
C GLN A 299 -4.91 2.93 6.77
N HIS A 300 -5.52 3.81 7.57
CA HIS A 300 -5.10 5.21 7.65
C HIS A 300 -3.70 5.36 8.25
N VAL A 301 -3.40 4.60 9.31
CA VAL A 301 -2.13 4.66 10.04
C VAL A 301 -0.96 4.20 9.16
N LEU A 302 -1.08 3.08 8.43
CA LEU A 302 -0.03 2.63 7.52
C LEU A 302 0.08 3.50 6.27
N TRP A 303 -1.04 4.08 5.79
CA TRP A 303 -1.01 5.07 4.70
C TRP A 303 -0.12 6.27 5.05
N GLY A 304 -0.27 6.83 6.26
CA GLY A 304 0.58 7.90 6.77
C GLY A 304 2.05 7.48 6.89
N TYR A 305 2.31 6.28 7.40
CA TYR A 305 3.66 5.72 7.54
C TYR A 305 4.39 5.56 6.19
N TRP A 306 3.71 5.07 5.14
CA TRP A 306 4.31 4.96 3.81
C TRP A 306 4.62 6.33 3.20
N HIS A 307 3.73 7.32 3.38
CA HIS A 307 4.02 8.71 2.99
C HIS A 307 5.20 9.30 3.78
N ALA A 308 5.39 8.95 5.06
CA ALA A 308 6.50 9.43 5.87
C ALA A 308 7.87 8.88 5.41
N LEU A 309 7.91 7.68 4.84
CA LEU A 309 9.11 7.08 4.23
C LEU A 309 9.48 7.70 2.88
N GLU A 310 8.49 8.11 2.08
CA GLU A 310 8.69 8.79 0.79
C GLU A 310 8.96 10.30 0.92
N ALA A 311 8.57 10.89 2.03
CA ALA A 311 8.64 12.32 2.25
C ALA A 311 10.09 12.83 2.19
N PRO A 312 10.33 14.01 1.59
CA PRO A 312 11.63 14.66 1.69
C PRO A 312 12.08 14.80 3.15
N ILE A 313 13.39 14.64 3.40
CA ILE A 313 14.01 14.64 4.75
C ILE A 313 13.51 15.81 5.61
N HIS A 314 13.32 17.00 5.01
CA HIS A 314 12.90 18.17 5.76
C HIS A 314 11.46 18.11 6.32
N ILE A 315 10.57 17.27 5.77
CA ILE A 315 9.15 17.17 6.18
C ILE A 315 8.76 15.76 6.69
N ALA A 316 9.56 14.72 6.42
CA ALA A 316 9.30 13.34 6.85
C ALA A 316 8.98 13.20 8.35
N ALA A 317 9.67 13.94 9.23
CA ALA A 317 9.41 13.93 10.66
C ALA A 317 7.97 14.37 11.03
N VAL A 318 7.38 15.30 10.27
CA VAL A 318 5.98 15.73 10.45
C VAL A 318 5.02 14.60 10.08
N HIS A 319 5.28 13.89 8.99
CA HIS A 319 4.46 12.74 8.56
C HIS A 319 4.55 11.56 9.52
N PHE A 320 5.73 11.26 10.07
CA PHE A 320 5.87 10.28 11.15
C PHE A 320 5.10 10.73 12.41
N GLY A 321 5.22 12.00 12.80
CA GLY A 321 4.47 12.57 13.92
C GLY A 321 2.96 12.42 13.76
N ALA A 322 2.42 12.78 12.59
CA ALA A 322 1.00 12.61 12.27
C ALA A 322 0.55 11.14 12.29
N SER A 323 1.40 10.21 11.82
CA SER A 323 1.08 8.77 11.81
C SER A 323 1.07 8.17 13.22
N ILE A 324 2.01 8.62 14.09
CA ILE A 324 2.05 8.28 15.52
C ILE A 324 0.80 8.83 16.23
N GLU A 325 0.42 10.07 15.98
CA GLU A 325 -0.77 10.70 16.57
C GLU A 325 -2.08 10.06 16.10
N ALA A 326 -2.17 9.67 14.82
CA ALA A 326 -3.32 8.92 14.28
C ALA A 326 -3.48 7.56 14.98
N PHE A 327 -2.39 6.81 15.15
CA PHE A 327 -2.41 5.53 15.86
C PHE A 327 -2.73 5.70 17.35
N GLN A 328 -2.15 6.71 18.01
CA GLN A 328 -2.48 7.07 19.39
C GLN A 328 -3.97 7.39 19.55
N ALA A 329 -4.57 8.14 18.62
CA ALA A 329 -5.99 8.48 18.64
C ALA A 329 -6.88 7.23 18.46
N ALA A 330 -6.51 6.33 17.54
CA ALA A 330 -7.19 5.06 17.33
C ALA A 330 -7.11 4.15 18.56
N TYR A 331 -5.95 4.03 19.20
CA TYR A 331 -5.78 3.28 20.45
C TYR A 331 -6.56 3.90 21.61
N THR A 332 -6.49 5.22 21.78
CA THR A 332 -7.21 5.96 22.82
C THR A 332 -8.74 5.80 22.70
N LYS A 333 -9.26 5.72 21.47
CA LYS A 333 -10.69 5.45 21.20
C LYS A 333 -11.14 4.09 21.75
N GLN A 334 -10.26 3.09 21.76
CA GLN A 334 -10.54 1.74 22.27
C GLN A 334 -10.36 1.64 23.81
N HIS A 335 -9.63 2.57 24.44
CA HIS A 335 -9.31 2.55 25.87
C HIS A 335 -9.73 3.85 26.60
N PRO A 336 -11.00 4.32 26.46
CA PRO A 336 -11.40 5.67 26.88
C PRO A 336 -11.27 5.94 28.38
N GLN A 337 -11.20 4.91 29.22
CA GLN A 337 -11.05 5.05 30.68
C GLN A 337 -9.61 5.42 31.09
N ASP A 338 -8.60 4.95 30.35
CA ASP A 338 -7.19 5.26 30.59
C ASP A 338 -6.80 6.68 30.13
N PHE A 339 -7.62 7.27 29.24
CA PHE A 339 -7.34 8.55 28.58
C PHE A 339 -8.47 9.58 28.81
N PRO A 340 -8.69 10.05 30.06
CA PRO A 340 -9.73 11.03 30.34
C PRO A 340 -9.45 12.35 29.61
N LYS A 341 -10.44 12.82 28.84
CA LYS A 341 -10.40 14.06 28.05
C LYS A 341 -10.45 15.35 28.88
N LYS A 342 -10.67 15.22 30.19
CA LYS A 342 -10.75 16.28 31.20
C LYS A 342 -9.77 15.94 32.32
N PHE A 343 -9.05 16.94 32.83
CA PHE A 343 -8.11 16.78 33.94
C PHE A 343 -8.61 17.39 35.26
N ILE A 344 -9.63 18.25 35.20
CA ILE A 344 -10.36 18.78 36.37
C ILE A 344 -11.75 18.14 36.42
N GLU A 345 -12.15 17.67 37.61
CA GLU A 345 -13.49 17.12 37.83
C GLU A 345 -14.63 18.10 37.51
N ARG A 346 -15.79 17.55 37.11
CA ARG A 346 -16.93 18.31 36.60
C ARG A 346 -17.46 19.38 37.57
N VAL A 347 -17.45 19.12 38.88
CA VAL A 347 -17.97 20.05 39.90
C VAL A 347 -17.01 21.23 40.08
N SER A 348 -15.75 20.94 40.37
CA SER A 348 -14.68 21.95 40.52
C SER A 348 -14.51 22.78 39.24
N TRP A 349 -14.56 22.14 38.07
CA TRP A 349 -14.50 22.83 36.79
C TRP A 349 -15.68 23.78 36.55
N LYS A 350 -16.91 23.37 36.89
CA LYS A 350 -18.09 24.25 36.77
C LYS A 350 -17.95 25.52 37.61
N LYS A 351 -17.41 25.40 38.84
CA LYS A 351 -17.16 26.54 39.72
C LYS A 351 -16.11 27.49 39.11
N PHE A 352 -14.92 26.97 38.81
CA PHE A 352 -13.84 27.77 38.22
C PHE A 352 -14.28 28.45 36.91
N ARG A 353 -14.94 27.73 36.00
CA ARG A 353 -15.42 28.29 34.72
C ARG A 353 -16.37 29.46 34.94
N LYS A 354 -17.25 29.39 35.95
CA LYS A 354 -18.19 30.47 36.25
C LYS A 354 -17.42 31.72 36.69
N GLU A 355 -16.56 31.58 37.69
CA GLU A 355 -15.76 32.68 38.26
C GLU A 355 -14.84 33.31 37.20
N ALA A 356 -14.22 32.50 36.33
CA ALA A 356 -13.36 32.99 35.25
C ALA A 356 -14.11 33.76 34.16
N LEU A 357 -15.37 33.39 33.85
CA LEU A 357 -16.20 34.14 32.90
C LEU A 357 -16.71 35.45 33.50
N GLU A 358 -17.15 35.46 34.76
CA GLU A 358 -17.53 36.69 35.47
C GLU A 358 -16.38 37.71 35.53
N ILE A 359 -15.13 37.23 35.68
CA ILE A 359 -13.93 38.08 35.54
C ILE A 359 -13.73 38.54 34.09
N ALA A 360 -13.83 37.65 33.09
CA ALA A 360 -13.61 38.01 31.69
C ALA A 360 -14.58 39.10 31.20
N ASP A 361 -15.86 39.01 31.58
CA ASP A 361 -16.89 40.00 31.26
C ASP A 361 -16.60 41.38 31.89
N SER A 362 -15.82 41.44 32.99
CA SER A 362 -15.44 42.68 33.67
C SER A 362 -14.21 43.39 33.10
N LEU A 363 -13.52 42.81 32.11
CA LEU A 363 -12.25 43.34 31.57
C LEU A 363 -12.42 44.44 30.50
N GLU A 364 -13.65 44.87 30.19
CA GLU A 364 -13.98 45.90 29.17
C GLU A 364 -13.27 45.69 27.81
N LEU A 365 -13.11 44.43 27.40
CA LEU A 365 -12.44 44.06 26.15
C LEU A 365 -13.32 44.33 24.92
N PRO A 366 -12.71 44.58 23.74
CA PRO A 366 -13.42 44.53 22.46
C PRO A 366 -14.15 43.19 22.29
N GLU A 367 -15.35 43.20 21.70
CA GLU A 367 -16.24 42.04 21.55
C GLU A 367 -15.53 40.79 21.00
N LYS A 368 -14.71 40.97 19.96
CA LYS A 368 -13.90 39.90 19.34
C LYS A 368 -12.87 39.30 20.28
N ASP A 369 -12.24 40.11 21.12
CA ASP A 369 -11.21 39.64 22.05
C ASP A 369 -11.84 38.96 23.28
N LEU A 370 -13.01 39.45 23.72
CA LEU A 370 -13.85 38.79 24.71
C LEU A 370 -14.35 37.41 24.22
N GLU A 371 -14.75 37.29 22.95
CA GLU A 371 -15.12 36.01 22.34
C GLU A 371 -13.94 35.01 22.34
N ILE A 372 -12.75 35.47 21.93
CA ILE A 372 -11.52 34.66 21.94
C ILE A 372 -11.17 34.20 23.37
N LEU A 373 -11.27 35.09 24.37
CA LEU A 373 -11.01 34.77 25.76
C LEU A 373 -12.04 33.76 26.32
N THR A 374 -13.32 34.00 26.07
CA THR A 374 -14.43 33.10 26.43
C THR A 374 -14.22 31.69 25.85
N ASN A 375 -13.84 31.61 24.57
CA ASN A 375 -13.53 30.35 23.89
C ASN A 375 -12.30 29.65 24.49
N LYS A 376 -11.26 30.38 24.93
CA LYS A 376 -10.13 29.81 25.66
C LYS A 376 -10.55 29.27 27.03
N ILE A 377 -11.33 30.02 27.81
CA ILE A 377 -11.84 29.59 29.12
C ILE A 377 -12.69 28.32 28.98
N ASN A 378 -13.61 28.27 28.01
CA ASN A 378 -14.45 27.11 27.73
C ASN A 378 -13.64 25.83 27.45
N ASN A 379 -12.47 25.97 26.83
CA ASN A 379 -11.61 24.87 26.43
C ASN A 379 -10.44 24.57 27.38
N LEU A 380 -10.25 25.35 28.45
CA LEU A 380 -9.09 25.25 29.34
C LEU A 380 -8.96 23.87 30.02
N ASN A 381 -10.08 23.26 30.43
CA ASN A 381 -10.10 21.89 30.94
C ASN A 381 -10.16 20.87 29.80
N GLN A 382 -9.33 20.97 28.77
CA GLN A 382 -9.08 19.85 27.84
C GLN A 382 -7.72 19.26 28.17
N THR A 383 -7.61 17.93 28.24
CA THR A 383 -6.33 17.26 28.47
C THR A 383 -5.37 17.58 27.31
N PRO A 384 -4.19 18.20 27.56
CA PRO A 384 -3.26 18.55 26.49
C PRO A 384 -2.74 17.33 25.75
N GLN A 385 -2.47 17.47 24.44
CA GLN A 385 -2.00 16.36 23.61
C GLN A 385 -0.69 15.76 24.14
N SER A 386 0.24 16.57 24.67
CA SER A 386 1.47 16.07 25.28
C SER A 386 1.19 15.09 26.43
N LEU A 387 0.29 15.45 27.34
CA LEU A 387 -0.09 14.60 28.47
C LEU A 387 -0.84 13.33 28.04
N LEU A 388 -1.60 13.38 26.94
CA LEU A 388 -2.19 12.18 26.35
C LEU A 388 -1.11 11.27 25.74
N THR A 389 -0.08 11.84 25.11
CA THR A 389 1.05 11.10 24.54
C THR A 389 1.93 10.49 25.63
N ASP A 390 2.24 11.22 26.70
CA ASP A 390 3.00 10.72 27.84
C ASP A 390 2.30 9.50 28.49
N ARG A 391 0.99 9.62 28.78
CA ARG A 391 0.16 8.51 29.27
C ARG A 391 0.09 7.34 28.30
N PHE A 392 0.13 7.60 27.00
CA PHE A 392 0.06 6.55 25.99
C PHE A 392 1.34 5.72 25.98
N PHE A 393 2.51 6.36 25.97
CA PHE A 393 3.79 5.66 26.07
C PHE A 393 3.94 4.92 27.41
N GLU A 394 3.53 5.54 28.52
CA GLU A 394 3.47 4.90 29.85
C GLU A 394 2.59 3.62 29.83
N LYS A 395 1.40 3.69 29.22
CA LYS A 395 0.47 2.54 29.10
C LYS A 395 1.00 1.41 28.22
N LEU A 396 1.87 1.73 27.24
CA LEU A 396 2.56 0.72 26.44
C LEU A 396 3.85 0.19 27.08
N GLY A 397 4.29 0.74 28.23
CA GLY A 397 5.59 0.41 28.82
C GLY A 397 6.77 0.90 27.98
N ILE A 398 6.56 1.89 27.11
CA ILE A 398 7.60 2.52 26.29
C ILE A 398 8.24 3.62 27.11
N PHE A 399 9.43 3.34 27.65
CA PHE A 399 10.30 4.38 28.19
C PHE A 399 11.03 5.05 27.02
N MET A 400 10.89 6.38 26.91
CA MET A 400 11.60 7.18 25.91
C MET A 400 12.91 7.70 26.49
N SER A 401 14.03 7.48 25.80
CA SER A 401 15.31 8.11 26.16
C SER A 401 15.30 9.63 25.92
N PRO A 402 16.26 10.40 26.46
CA PRO A 402 16.38 11.84 26.18
C PRO A 402 16.44 12.16 24.68
N LEU A 403 17.07 11.27 23.90
CA LEU A 403 17.15 11.30 22.44
C LEU A 403 15.76 11.17 21.80
N GLU A 404 14.96 10.17 22.22
CA GLU A 404 13.60 9.96 21.74
C GLU A 404 12.67 11.13 22.08
N ILE A 405 12.79 11.68 23.29
CA ILE A 405 12.06 12.89 23.73
C ILE A 405 12.44 14.12 22.90
N ALA A 406 13.71 14.30 22.57
CA ALA A 406 14.17 15.40 21.72
C ALA A 406 13.61 15.28 20.30
N ALA A 407 13.80 14.13 19.64
CA ALA A 407 13.27 13.88 18.30
C ALA A 407 11.74 14.05 18.23
N TRP A 408 11.01 13.59 19.25
CA TRP A 408 9.56 13.80 19.35
C TRP A 408 9.19 15.28 19.42
N ARG A 409 9.89 16.10 20.23
CA ARG A 409 9.63 17.55 20.34
C ARG A 409 9.96 18.29 19.05
N GLU A 410 11.00 17.87 18.33
CA GLU A 410 11.48 18.53 17.12
C GLU A 410 10.66 18.20 15.86
N ARG A 411 9.82 17.14 15.89
CA ARG A 411 9.06 16.64 14.72
C ARG A 411 8.30 17.72 13.95
N ASN A 412 7.75 18.72 14.65
CA ASN A 412 6.93 19.80 14.08
C ASN A 412 7.74 21.04 13.65
N ASN A 413 9.06 21.08 13.84
CA ASN A 413 9.89 22.25 13.52
C ASN A 413 9.72 22.72 12.06
N ALA A 414 9.63 21.77 11.11
CA ALA A 414 9.43 22.05 9.70
C ALA A 414 8.04 22.61 9.37
N ALA A 415 6.98 22.06 9.97
CA ALA A 415 5.62 22.57 9.83
C ALA A 415 5.47 24.01 10.39
N HIS A 416 6.30 24.38 11.36
CA HIS A 416 6.39 25.74 11.90
C HIS A 416 7.40 26.65 11.18
N GLY A 417 7.92 26.24 10.02
CA GLY A 417 8.79 27.07 9.17
C GLY A 417 10.16 27.39 9.77
N LYS A 418 10.62 26.64 10.79
CA LYS A 418 11.98 26.83 11.32
C LYS A 418 13.00 26.39 10.27
N SER A 419 14.02 27.22 10.05
CA SER A 419 15.15 26.86 9.17
C SER A 419 15.88 25.65 9.73
N VAL A 420 16.26 24.72 8.85
CA VAL A 420 17.03 23.51 9.20
C VAL A 420 18.32 23.40 8.38
N ASN A 421 18.78 24.55 7.84
CA ASN A 421 20.02 24.66 7.08
C ASN A 421 21.21 24.16 7.91
N GLY A 422 21.94 23.17 7.38
CA GLY A 422 23.11 22.59 8.03
C GLY A 422 22.83 21.48 9.05
N GLN A 423 21.56 21.19 9.37
CA GLN A 423 21.18 20.18 10.39
C GLN A 423 20.62 18.87 9.80
N TYR A 424 20.87 18.60 8.52
CA TYR A 424 20.34 17.41 7.83
C TYR A 424 20.68 16.08 8.52
N VAL A 425 21.87 15.95 9.12
CA VAL A 425 22.26 14.73 9.87
C VAL A 425 21.33 14.51 11.08
N THR A 426 21.04 15.57 11.84
CA THR A 426 20.09 15.54 12.96
C THR A 426 18.68 15.21 12.48
N GLN A 427 18.24 15.76 11.35
CA GLN A 427 16.93 15.40 10.76
C GLN A 427 16.83 13.92 10.41
N ILE A 428 17.83 13.37 9.71
CA ILE A 428 17.88 11.94 9.32
C ILE A 428 17.87 11.05 10.57
N ARG A 429 18.63 11.43 11.60
CA ARG A 429 18.62 10.77 12.92
C ARG A 429 17.23 10.80 13.57
N ASN A 430 16.61 11.96 13.66
CA ASN A 430 15.25 12.12 14.23
C ASN A 430 14.20 11.32 13.45
N ILE A 431 14.31 11.23 12.12
CA ILE A 431 13.43 10.38 11.29
C ILE A 431 13.57 8.91 11.66
N ASN A 432 14.80 8.40 11.78
CA ASN A 432 15.02 7.02 12.19
C ASN A 432 14.49 6.73 13.59
N ILE A 433 14.65 7.66 14.53
CA ILE A 433 14.09 7.58 15.88
C ILE A 433 12.56 7.51 15.85
N LEU A 434 11.90 8.42 15.14
CA LEU A 434 10.43 8.45 15.02
C LEU A 434 9.88 7.18 14.32
N LYS A 435 10.60 6.66 13.33
CA LYS A 435 10.29 5.39 12.67
C LYS A 435 10.37 4.21 13.64
N CYS A 436 11.43 4.14 14.47
CA CYS A 436 11.57 3.10 15.49
C CYS A 436 10.50 3.21 16.58
N LEU A 437 10.15 4.42 17.03
CA LEU A 437 9.03 4.63 17.96
C LEU A 437 7.70 4.13 17.36
N PHE A 438 7.42 4.45 16.09
CA PHE A 438 6.25 3.91 15.39
C PHE A 438 6.26 2.38 15.30
N HIS A 439 7.40 1.77 14.98
CA HIS A 439 7.57 0.31 15.00
C HIS A 439 7.27 -0.26 16.39
N ARG A 440 7.94 0.25 17.44
CA ARG A 440 7.74 -0.19 18.84
C ARG A 440 6.27 -0.13 19.24
N MET A 441 5.61 1.00 18.98
CA MET A 441 4.19 1.22 19.27
C MET A 441 3.30 0.17 18.60
N LEU A 442 3.45 -0.04 17.29
CA LEU A 442 2.57 -0.94 16.55
C LEU A 442 2.82 -2.41 16.93
N LEU A 443 4.07 -2.81 17.15
CA LEU A 443 4.45 -4.17 17.55
C LEU A 443 3.93 -4.54 18.96
N ILE A 444 4.04 -3.62 19.94
CA ILE A 444 3.49 -3.81 21.29
C ILE A 444 1.96 -3.94 21.24
N VAL A 445 1.28 -2.98 20.60
CA VAL A 445 -0.20 -2.93 20.59
C VAL A 445 -0.84 -4.10 19.83
N THR A 446 -0.13 -4.68 18.87
CA THR A 446 -0.58 -5.85 18.10
C THR A 446 -0.15 -7.18 18.71
N ASN A 447 0.85 -7.18 19.62
CA ASN A 447 1.50 -8.38 20.18
C ASN A 447 2.20 -9.28 19.13
N GLY A 448 2.67 -8.68 18.03
CA GLY A 448 3.25 -9.43 16.91
C GLY A 448 4.64 -10.03 17.16
N THR A 449 5.38 -9.48 18.12
CA THR A 449 6.74 -9.88 18.51
C THR A 449 7.11 -9.17 19.81
N ASP A 450 8.28 -9.48 20.35
CA ASP A 450 8.85 -8.90 21.57
C ASP A 450 10.11 -8.07 21.28
N LEU A 451 10.53 -8.01 20.00
CA LEU A 451 11.79 -7.42 19.51
C LEU A 451 11.58 -6.43 18.35
N TYR A 452 12.45 -5.42 18.21
CA TYR A 452 12.51 -4.51 17.06
C TYR A 452 13.95 -4.31 16.54
N TYR A 453 14.08 -3.77 15.32
CA TYR A 453 15.35 -3.27 14.79
C TYR A 453 15.53 -1.78 15.13
N ASP A 454 16.59 -1.45 15.86
CA ASP A 454 16.99 -0.07 16.12
C ASP A 454 17.69 0.53 14.88
N TYR A 455 16.92 1.18 14.01
CA TYR A 455 17.44 1.83 12.80
C TYR A 455 18.18 3.16 13.05
N TYR A 456 18.34 3.60 14.30
CA TYR A 456 19.18 4.74 14.63
C TYR A 456 20.63 4.29 14.92
N SER A 457 20.79 3.22 15.71
CA SER A 457 22.10 2.72 16.11
C SER A 457 22.87 2.05 14.96
N TYR A 458 24.19 2.11 15.03
CA TYR A 458 25.09 1.49 14.04
C TYR A 458 24.88 -0.03 13.98
N ASN A 459 24.94 -0.61 12.76
CA ASN A 459 24.62 -2.01 12.45
C ASN A 459 23.18 -2.47 12.73
N PHE A 460 22.26 -1.57 13.10
CA PHE A 460 20.84 -1.87 13.36
C PHE A 460 20.61 -3.02 14.37
N PRO A 461 21.03 -2.85 15.64
CA PRO A 461 20.91 -3.89 16.65
C PRO A 461 19.46 -4.26 16.92
N ILE A 462 19.25 -5.51 17.33
CA ILE A 462 17.96 -6.03 17.76
C ILE A 462 17.81 -5.73 19.26
N ARG A 463 16.70 -5.11 19.66
CA ARG A 463 16.39 -4.72 21.04
C ARG A 463 15.00 -5.21 21.46
N PHE A 464 14.72 -5.34 22.76
CA PHE A 464 13.34 -5.60 23.22
C PHE A 464 12.48 -4.35 23.03
N LEU A 465 11.18 -4.52 22.79
CA LEU A 465 10.27 -3.39 22.53
C LEU A 465 10.21 -2.35 23.66
N THR A 466 10.47 -2.77 24.90
CA THR A 466 10.61 -1.92 26.09
C THR A 466 11.86 -1.04 26.08
N ASP A 467 12.92 -1.46 25.38
CA ASP A 467 14.23 -0.83 25.43
C ASP A 467 14.25 0.43 24.55
N SER A 468 14.66 1.54 25.14
CA SER A 468 14.87 2.80 24.43
C SER A 468 16.07 2.73 23.47
N ILE A 469 16.07 3.60 22.47
CA ILE A 469 17.26 3.87 21.67
C ILE A 469 18.33 4.53 22.56
N GLU A 470 19.53 3.97 22.56
CA GLU A 470 20.71 4.47 23.26
C GLU A 470 21.56 5.32 22.30
N GLU A 471 22.28 6.32 22.83
CA GLU A 471 23.33 6.96 22.05
C GLU A 471 24.55 6.01 21.93
N PRO A 472 25.18 5.90 20.76
CA PRO A 472 26.46 5.22 20.65
C PRO A 472 27.47 5.85 21.59
N ILE A 473 28.15 5.04 22.39
CA ILE A 473 29.34 5.46 23.12
C ILE A 473 30.42 5.78 22.08
N GLU A 474 30.95 7.01 22.09
CA GLU A 474 31.99 7.49 21.17
C GLU A 474 33.32 6.73 21.27
#